data_AF-A0A9W7BQ44-F1
#
_entry.id   AF-A0A9W7BQ44-F1
#
_cell.length_a   1.000
_cell.length_b   1.000
_cell.length_c   1.000
_cell.angle_alpha   90.00
_cell.angle_beta   90.00
_cell.angle_gamma   90.00
#
_symmetry.space_group_name_H-M   'P 1'
#
loop_
_entity.id
_entity.type
_entity.pdbx_description
1 polymer ?
#
loop_
_entity_poly.entity_id
_entity_poly.type
_entity_poly.pdbx_seq_one_letter_code
_entity_poly.pdbx_strand_id
1 'polypeptide(L)'
;LGSYLNANPTTPWDDLRYIFGEIMYGGHITDAWDRRTCNTYLKVYQDPGLLSGLELAPGFKSPNPEALDYDGYISYVETAMPPESPPLFGLHPNAEIGYLTSSTENLFFKILSIGGGGGDGGGGSGGDIVKDTMNNLMERLPEQY
;
A
#
# COMPACT_ATOMS: atom_id res chain seq x y z
N LEU A 1 16.98 -21.31 1.69
CA LEU A 1 17.71 -20.04 1.93
C LEU A 1 18.82 -20.19 2.98
N GLY A 2 18.54 -20.72 4.18
CA GLY A 2 19.58 -20.89 5.23
C GLY A 2 20.81 -21.66 4.76
N SER A 3 20.64 -22.79 4.05
CA SER A 3 21.76 -23.54 3.46
C SER A 3 22.52 -22.76 2.37
N TYR A 4 21.85 -21.85 1.65
CA TYR A 4 22.46 -21.03 0.60
C TYR A 4 23.33 -19.91 1.19
N LEU A 5 22.83 -19.27 2.26
CA LEU A 5 23.58 -18.26 2.99
C LEU A 5 24.77 -18.86 3.73
N ASN A 6 24.60 -20.04 4.35
CA ASN A 6 25.68 -20.73 5.06
C ASN A 6 26.79 -21.26 4.12
N ALA A 7 26.47 -21.50 2.85
CA ALA A 7 27.43 -21.95 1.85
C ALA A 7 28.28 -20.83 1.25
N ASN A 8 27.91 -19.56 1.48
CA ASN A 8 28.61 -18.40 0.93
C ASN A 8 29.33 -17.62 2.07
N PRO A 9 30.62 -17.29 1.90
CA PRO A 9 31.37 -16.55 2.94
C PRO A 9 30.92 -15.09 3.08
N THR A 10 30.27 -14.54 2.04
CA THR A 10 29.73 -13.18 2.00
C THR A 10 28.29 -13.24 1.51
N THR A 11 27.41 -12.44 2.09
CA THR A 11 25.99 -12.38 1.69
C THR A 11 25.86 -11.95 0.22
N PRO A 12 25.35 -12.81 -0.68
CA PRO A 12 25.19 -12.48 -2.09
C PRO A 12 23.89 -11.70 -2.32
N TRP A 13 23.93 -10.39 -2.10
CA TRP A 13 22.74 -9.51 -2.13
C TRP A 13 22.02 -9.52 -3.48
N ASP A 14 22.74 -9.52 -4.59
CA ASP A 14 22.12 -9.51 -5.92
C ASP A 14 21.40 -10.81 -6.23
N ASP A 15 21.95 -11.96 -5.81
CA ASP A 15 21.28 -13.25 -5.94
C ASP A 15 20.02 -13.31 -5.08
N LEU A 16 20.06 -12.78 -3.86
CA LEU A 16 18.87 -12.69 -3.01
C LEU A 16 17.78 -11.86 -3.68
N ARG A 17 18.13 -10.67 -4.18
CA ARG A 17 17.17 -9.79 -4.88
C ARG A 17 16.57 -10.49 -6.10
N TYR A 18 17.38 -11.23 -6.86
CA TYR A 18 16.90 -12.00 -8.00
C TYR A 18 15.96 -13.15 -7.59
N ILE A 19 16.33 -13.93 -6.57
CA ILE A 19 15.50 -15.03 -6.07
C ILE A 19 14.16 -14.49 -5.56
N PHE A 20 14.17 -13.44 -4.74
CA PHE A 20 12.93 -12.88 -4.21
C PHE A 20 12.12 -12.16 -5.29
N GLY A 21 12.74 -11.29 -6.08
CA GLY A 21 12.05 -10.45 -7.07
C GLY A 21 11.54 -11.23 -8.27
N GLU A 22 12.37 -12.07 -8.89
CA GLU A 22 12.03 -12.72 -10.16
C GLU A 22 11.48 -14.14 -9.96
N ILE A 23 11.98 -14.91 -8.99
CA ILE A 23 11.57 -16.31 -8.80
C ILE A 23 10.36 -16.42 -7.85
N MET A 24 10.44 -15.84 -6.65
CA MET A 24 9.40 -15.98 -5.63
C MET A 24 8.18 -15.10 -5.96
N TYR A 25 8.40 -13.79 -6.10
CA TYR A 25 7.32 -12.82 -6.37
C TYR A 25 7.08 -12.59 -7.86
N GLY A 26 8.08 -12.81 -8.72
CA GLY A 26 8.02 -12.44 -10.13
C GLY A 26 6.94 -13.17 -10.93
N GLY A 27 6.57 -14.40 -10.55
CA GLY A 27 5.44 -15.13 -11.14
C GLY A 27 4.05 -14.66 -10.69
N HIS A 28 3.97 -13.92 -9.58
CA HIS A 28 2.73 -13.38 -9.02
C HIS A 28 2.44 -11.96 -9.52
N ILE A 29 3.45 -11.27 -10.06
CA ILE A 29 3.35 -9.91 -10.56
C ILE A 29 3.17 -9.93 -12.08
N THR A 30 2.01 -9.49 -12.55
CA THR A 30 1.69 -9.47 -13.98
C THR A 30 2.07 -8.15 -14.65
N ASP A 31 1.97 -7.03 -13.93
CA ASP A 31 2.29 -5.71 -14.46
C ASP A 31 3.79 -5.36 -14.36
N ALA A 32 4.30 -4.71 -15.40
CA ALA A 32 5.72 -4.34 -15.47
C ALA A 32 6.08 -3.22 -14.48
N TRP A 33 5.15 -2.31 -14.18
CA TRP A 33 5.39 -1.25 -13.19
C TRP A 33 5.38 -1.80 -11.78
N ASP A 34 4.48 -2.73 -11.47
CA ASP A 34 4.49 -3.44 -10.18
C ASP A 34 5.79 -4.22 -9.99
N ARG A 35 6.31 -4.87 -11.05
CA ARG A 35 7.58 -5.60 -10.99
C ARG A 35 8.74 -4.63 -10.72
N ARG A 36 8.74 -3.46 -11.37
CA ARG A 36 9.75 -2.42 -11.13
C ARG A 36 9.69 -1.89 -9.70
N THR A 37 8.49 -1.66 -9.17
CA THR A 37 8.26 -1.18 -7.80
C THR A 37 8.76 -2.21 -6.78
N CYS A 38 8.39 -3.49 -6.95
CA CYS A 38 8.87 -4.58 -6.09
C CYS A 38 10.40 -4.68 -6.09
N ASN A 39 11.03 -4.65 -7.27
CA ASN A 39 12.50 -4.67 -7.38
C ASN A 39 13.16 -3.44 -6.74
N THR A 40 12.47 -2.30 -6.71
CA THR A 40 12.95 -1.08 -6.03
C THR A 40 12.90 -1.26 -4.52
N TYR A 41 11.80 -1.80 -3.96
CA TYR A 41 11.71 -2.13 -2.54
C TYR A 41 12.80 -3.12 -2.10
N LEU A 42 13.02 -4.19 -2.88
CA LEU A 42 14.06 -5.17 -2.56
C LEU A 42 15.46 -4.55 -2.53
N LYS A 43 15.75 -3.58 -3.41
CA LYS A 43 17.03 -2.86 -3.40
C LYS A 43 17.23 -2.00 -2.15
N VAL A 44 16.17 -1.36 -1.66
CA VAL A 44 16.22 -0.51 -0.46
C VAL A 44 16.40 -1.36 0.79
N TYR A 45 15.66 -2.46 0.92
CA TYR A 45 15.69 -3.29 2.14
C TYR A 45 16.82 -4.32 2.17
N GLN A 46 17.17 -4.93 1.03
CA GLN A 46 18.26 -5.90 0.95
C GLN A 46 19.57 -5.19 0.65
N ASP A 47 19.98 -4.32 1.56
CA ASP A 47 21.23 -3.56 1.50
C ASP A 47 22.20 -4.02 2.60
N PRO A 48 23.53 -4.03 2.39
CA PRO A 48 24.51 -4.33 3.44
C PRO A 48 24.33 -3.48 4.71
N GLY A 49 23.86 -2.23 4.55
CA GLY A 49 23.57 -1.32 5.64
C GLY A 49 22.47 -1.81 6.59
N LEU A 50 21.64 -2.77 6.16
CA LEU A 50 20.62 -3.40 7.00
C LEU A 50 21.22 -4.00 8.27
N LEU A 51 22.44 -4.54 8.19
CA LEU A 51 23.12 -5.14 9.33
C LEU A 51 23.79 -4.08 10.24
N SER A 52 23.88 -2.83 9.78
CA SER A 52 24.55 -1.72 10.47
C SER A 52 23.62 -0.59 10.92
N GLY A 53 22.32 -0.86 11.03
CA GLY A 53 21.35 0.15 11.51
C GLY A 53 20.76 1.05 10.42
N LEU A 54 20.51 0.50 9.22
CA LEU A 54 19.76 1.16 8.15
C LEU A 54 18.44 1.72 8.69
N GLU A 55 18.09 2.93 8.28
CA GLU A 55 16.77 3.47 8.57
C GLU A 55 15.73 2.83 7.65
N LEU A 56 14.90 1.95 8.21
CA LEU A 56 13.85 1.21 7.49
C LEU A 56 12.63 2.09 7.23
N ALA A 57 12.38 3.02 8.16
CA ALA A 57 11.34 4.03 8.08
C ALA A 57 11.76 5.25 8.91
N PRO A 58 11.13 6.42 8.73
CA PRO A 58 11.45 7.60 9.52
C PRO A 58 11.41 7.31 11.03
N GLY A 59 12.57 7.35 11.68
CA GLY A 59 12.70 7.06 13.11
C GLY A 59 12.72 5.57 13.50
N PHE A 60 12.66 4.64 12.55
CA PHE A 60 12.74 3.19 12.77
C PHE A 60 13.98 2.61 12.09
N LYS A 61 14.97 2.22 12.89
CA LYS A 61 16.25 1.67 12.42
C LYS A 61 16.24 0.15 12.47
N SER A 62 17.01 -0.48 11.61
CA SER A 62 17.23 -1.91 11.71
C SER A 62 18.00 -2.23 13.00
N PRO A 63 17.53 -3.20 13.80
CA PRO A 63 18.27 -3.66 14.97
C PRO A 63 19.56 -4.38 14.56
N ASN A 64 20.61 -4.22 15.37
CA ASN A 64 21.91 -4.85 15.11
C ASN A 64 21.82 -6.36 15.40
N PRO A 65 22.16 -7.23 14.43
CA PRO A 65 22.12 -8.69 14.58
C PRO A 65 23.06 -9.25 15.65
N GLU A 66 24.11 -8.52 16.03
CA GLU A 66 25.01 -8.95 17.12
C GLU A 66 24.47 -8.60 18.52
N ALA A 67 23.52 -7.67 18.60
CA ALA A 67 23.03 -7.14 19.88
C ALA A 67 21.72 -7.78 20.36
N LEU A 68 20.94 -8.39 19.46
CA LEU A 68 19.59 -8.88 19.74
C LEU A 68 19.43 -10.33 19.26
N ASP A 69 18.83 -11.15 20.10
CA ASP A 69 18.37 -12.49 19.75
C ASP A 69 16.96 -12.43 19.13
N TYR A 70 16.45 -13.58 18.66
CA TYR A 70 15.16 -13.63 17.98
C TYR A 70 14.00 -13.02 18.81
N ASP A 71 13.96 -13.30 20.12
CA ASP A 71 12.93 -12.76 21.01
C ASP A 71 13.12 -11.24 21.25
N GLY A 72 14.37 -10.78 21.29
CA GLY A 72 14.71 -9.37 21.28
C GLY A 72 14.25 -8.64 20.02
N TYR A 73 14.35 -9.28 18.84
CA TYR A 73 13.82 -8.73 17.58
C TYR A 73 12.29 -8.55 17.64
N ILE A 74 11.56 -9.52 18.17
CA ILE A 74 10.10 -9.42 18.35
C ILE A 74 9.77 -8.24 19.27
N SER A 75 10.43 -8.19 20.44
CA SER A 75 10.21 -7.14 21.43
C SER A 75 10.55 -5.74 20.86
N TYR A 76 11.60 -5.65 20.04
CA TYR A 76 11.98 -4.41 19.36
C TYR A 76 10.91 -3.95 18.38
N VAL A 77 10.39 -4.87 17.56
CA VAL A 77 9.31 -4.56 16.62
C VAL A 77 8.06 -4.07 17.35
N GLU A 78 7.65 -4.74 18.44
CA GLU A 78 6.46 -4.36 19.19
C GLU A 78 6.58 -2.99 19.89
N THR A 79 7.79 -2.60 20.30
CA THR A 79 8.01 -1.38 21.09
C THR A 79 8.46 -0.18 20.26
N ALA A 80 9.25 -0.39 19.22
CA ALA A 80 9.89 0.67 18.45
C ALA A 80 9.19 0.97 17.11
N MET A 81 8.26 0.11 16.65
CA MET A 81 7.55 0.35 15.39
C MET A 81 6.64 1.58 15.51
N PRO A 82 6.82 2.60 14.64
CA PRO A 82 5.95 3.77 14.61
C PRO A 82 4.55 3.39 14.12
N PRO A 83 3.52 4.21 14.42
CA PRO A 83 2.19 4.00 13.85
C PRO A 83 2.24 3.99 12.31
N GLU A 84 1.41 3.14 11.73
CA GLU A 84 1.31 2.99 10.28
C GLU A 84 0.96 4.35 9.63
N SER A 85 1.79 4.77 8.69
CA SER A 85 1.62 6.01 7.94
C SER A 85 2.14 5.83 6.52
N PRO A 86 1.64 6.57 5.50
CA PRO A 86 2.11 6.40 4.13
C PRO A 86 3.64 6.45 3.94
N PRO A 87 4.38 7.33 4.66
CA PRO A 87 5.84 7.36 4.58
C PRO A 87 6.53 6.06 5.01
N LEU A 88 5.93 5.28 5.91
CA LEU A 88 6.44 3.95 6.31
C LEU A 88 6.55 3.01 5.11
N PHE A 89 5.64 3.16 4.14
CA PHE A 89 5.60 2.39 2.91
C PHE A 89 6.31 3.08 1.75
N GLY A 90 7.01 4.20 1.97
CA GLY A 90 7.64 4.99 0.91
C GLY A 90 6.66 5.82 0.08
N LEU A 91 5.43 6.03 0.57
CA LEU A 91 4.39 6.81 -0.10
C LEU A 91 4.38 8.26 0.42
N HIS A 92 3.88 9.17 -0.41
CA HIS A 92 3.67 10.56 0.00
C HIS A 92 2.54 10.66 1.04
N PRO A 93 2.63 11.52 2.07
CA PRO A 93 1.58 11.70 3.09
C PRO A 93 0.17 11.93 2.53
N ASN A 94 0.05 12.58 1.37
CA ASN A 94 -1.24 12.79 0.69
C ASN A 94 -1.99 11.50 0.32
N ALA A 95 -1.32 10.34 0.25
CA ALA A 95 -1.99 9.06 0.01
C ALA A 95 -3.01 8.74 1.12
N GLU A 96 -2.74 9.16 2.36
CA GLU A 96 -3.68 9.00 3.48
C GLU A 96 -4.94 9.83 3.30
N ILE A 97 -4.82 11.06 2.79
CA ILE A 97 -5.97 11.94 2.53
C ILE A 97 -6.92 11.29 1.52
N GLY A 98 -6.37 10.74 0.42
CA GLY A 98 -7.17 10.05 -0.60
C GLY A 98 -7.86 8.80 -0.03
N TYR A 99 -7.13 8.00 0.74
CA TYR A 99 -7.68 6.83 1.43
C TYR A 99 -8.82 7.19 2.39
N LEU A 100 -8.61 8.17 3.28
CA LEU A 100 -9.61 8.63 4.25
C LEU A 100 -10.85 9.22 3.57
N THR A 101 -10.67 9.94 2.46
CA THR A 101 -11.77 10.48 1.66
C THR A 101 -12.61 9.34 1.09
N SER A 102 -11.98 8.39 0.39
CA SER A 102 -12.68 7.25 -0.21
C SER A 102 -13.35 6.35 0.84
N SER A 103 -12.70 6.14 1.99
CA SER A 103 -13.26 5.38 3.10
C SER A 103 -14.49 6.07 3.70
N THR A 104 -14.44 7.40 3.84
CA THR A 104 -15.57 8.21 4.32
C THR A 104 -16.74 8.19 3.34
N GLU A 105 -16.48 8.30 2.04
CA GLU A 105 -17.50 8.17 1.00
C GLU A 105 -18.15 6.78 1.03
N ASN A 106 -17.35 5.73 1.16
CA ASN A 106 -17.84 4.36 1.27
C ASN A 106 -18.70 4.16 2.53
N LEU A 107 -18.30 4.77 3.65
CA LEU A 107 -19.07 4.78 4.89
C LEU A 107 -20.43 5.48 4.70
N PHE A 108 -20.46 6.67 4.09
CA PHE A 108 -21.70 7.38 3.81
C PHE A 108 -22.61 6.60 2.86
N PHE A 109 -22.05 5.98 1.82
CA PHE A 109 -22.79 5.11 0.91
C PHE A 109 -23.40 3.92 1.66
N LYS A 110 -22.62 3.26 2.53
CA LYS A 110 -23.10 2.16 3.37
C LYS A 110 -24.22 2.61 4.31
N ILE A 111 -24.08 3.75 4.98
CA ILE A 111 -25.11 4.32 5.85
C ILE A 111 -26.39 4.58 5.06
N LEU A 112 -26.30 5.21 3.88
CA LEU A 112 -27.45 5.45 3.01
C LEU A 112 -28.11 4.15 2.54
N SER A 113 -27.30 3.12 2.26
CA SER A 113 -27.81 1.81 1.83
C SER A 113 -28.52 1.03 2.95
N ILE A 114 -28.07 1.15 4.21
CA ILE A 114 -28.65 0.48 5.39
C ILE A 114 -29.84 1.26 5.95
N GLY A 115 -29.76 2.59 5.94
CA GLY A 115 -30.85 3.49 6.36
C GLY A 115 -32.09 3.42 5.46
N GLY A 116 -31.98 2.74 4.32
CA GLY A 116 -33.10 2.42 3.45
C GLY A 116 -33.37 3.51 2.43
N GLY A 117 -33.25 3.14 1.15
CA GLY A 117 -34.22 3.54 0.14
C GLY A 117 -35.60 2.88 0.40
N GLY A 118 -36.09 2.95 1.64
CA GLY A 118 -37.39 2.48 2.10
C GLY A 118 -38.12 3.66 2.72
N GLY A 119 -39.13 4.16 2.00
CA GLY A 119 -39.69 5.49 2.18
C GLY A 119 -40.40 5.78 3.50
N ASP A 120 -40.45 7.06 3.84
CA ASP A 120 -41.69 7.86 3.76
C ASP A 120 -41.30 9.34 3.75
N GLY A 121 -41.45 10.00 2.60
CA GLY A 121 -40.97 11.37 2.40
C GLY A 121 -41.04 11.72 0.92
N GLY A 122 -42.24 12.08 0.46
CA GLY A 122 -42.49 12.46 -0.93
C GLY A 122 -41.52 13.54 -1.41
N GLY A 123 -40.59 13.14 -2.27
CA GLY A 123 -39.62 14.03 -2.90
C GLY A 123 -38.64 13.24 -3.76
N GLY A 124 -39.02 13.02 -5.03
CA GLY A 124 -38.17 12.57 -6.14
C GLY A 124 -37.35 11.30 -5.89
N SER A 125 -37.71 10.19 -6.53
CA SER A 125 -36.84 9.01 -6.53
C SER A 125 -35.46 9.42 -7.10
N GLY A 126 -34.36 8.84 -6.62
CA GLY A 126 -33.02 9.15 -7.18
C GLY A 126 -32.94 8.97 -8.71
N GLY A 127 -33.85 8.19 -9.30
CA GLY A 127 -34.03 8.09 -10.74
C GLY A 127 -34.47 9.39 -11.42
N ASP A 128 -35.30 10.20 -10.77
CA ASP A 128 -35.79 11.47 -11.31
C ASP A 128 -34.67 12.53 -11.36
N ILE A 129 -33.83 12.59 -10.31
CA ILE A 129 -32.67 13.49 -10.27
C ILE A 129 -31.65 13.10 -11.33
N VAL A 130 -31.37 11.80 -11.50
CA VAL A 130 -30.45 11.32 -12.55
C VAL A 130 -30.99 11.65 -13.94
N LYS A 131 -32.29 11.52 -14.16
CA LYS A 131 -32.95 11.83 -15.43
C LYS A 131 -32.92 13.32 -15.75
N ASP A 132 -33.16 14.18 -14.77
CA ASP A 132 -33.03 15.63 -14.92
C ASP A 132 -31.58 16.05 -15.19
N THR A 133 -30.61 15.43 -14.51
CA THR A 133 -29.19 15.69 -14.75
C THR A 133 -28.77 15.25 -16.17
N MET A 134 -29.29 14.12 -16.64
CA MET A 134 -29.05 13.61 -18.00
C MET A 134 -29.67 14.52 -19.07
N ASN A 135 -30.88 15.04 -18.84
CA ASN A 135 -31.51 16.00 -19.75
C ASN A 135 -30.72 17.32 -19.79
N ASN A 136 -30.25 17.82 -18.65
CA ASN A 136 -29.43 19.03 -18.60
C ASN A 136 -28.09 18.88 -19.34
N LEU A 137 -27.47 17.70 -19.27
CA LEU A 137 -26.23 17.41 -20.00
C LEU A 137 -26.47 17.28 -21.51
N MET A 138 -27.62 16.72 -21.93
CA MET A 138 -27.99 16.67 -23.35
C MET A 138 -28.25 18.06 -23.94
N GLU A 139 -28.90 18.96 -23.20
CA GLU A 139 -29.16 20.34 -23.65
C GLU A 139 -27.88 21.18 -23.75
N ARG A 140 -26.85 20.86 -22.97
CA ARG A 140 -25.57 21.58 -22.94
C ARG A 140 -24.53 21.00 -23.88
N LEU A 141 -24.87 19.97 -24.64
CA LEU A 141 -23.99 19.37 -25.62
C LEU A 141 -23.97 20.26 -26.89
N PRO A 142 -22.83 20.81 -27.30
CA PRO A 142 -22.75 21.57 -28.55
C PRO A 142 -23.02 20.63 -29.74
N GLU A 143 -23.58 21.19 -30.83
CA GLU A 143 -23.91 20.43 -32.03
C GLU A 143 -22.70 19.60 -32.51
N GLN A 144 -22.97 18.33 -32.83
CA GLN A 144 -21.96 17.42 -33.35
C GLN A 144 -21.44 17.98 -34.69
N TYR A 145 -20.14 18.26 -34.76
CA TYR A 145 -19.44 18.65 -35.98
C TYR A 145 -19.49 17.55 -37.04
#